data_AF-A0AAN8CDH7-F1
#
_entry.id   AF-A0AAN8CDH7-F1
#
_cell.length_a   1.000
_cell.length_b   1.000
_cell.length_c   1.000
_cell.angle_alpha   90.00
_cell.angle_beta   90.00
_cell.angle_gamma   90.00
#
_symmetry.space_group_name_H-M   'P 1'
#
loop_
_entity.id
_entity.type
_entity.pdbx_description
1 polymer ?
#
loop_
_entity_poly.entity_id
_entity_poly.type
_entity_poly.pdbx_seq_one_letter_code
_entity_poly.pdbx_strand_id
1 'polypeptide(L)'
;MRSLGSVQHKIPCVFLTEVKEEPSRKRDCQQFQVVATETLNPVALEADIHGAVATEKIDGTCCYVTLYNGRPHLWARLDRRPNKQAEKRFKKHQHQHRSCRGFSWDVEEDFKIVPEAWIPALRVQHLNGHPVPDEHGHIPGWVPVQKDNKQYCWHGSVLDPEGGGGSGSEAWW
;
A
#
# COMPACT_ATOMS: atom_id res chain seq x y z
N MET A 1 20.37 9.93 3.96
CA MET A 1 19.16 10.65 4.41
C MET A 1 17.97 9.70 4.26
N ARG A 2 17.19 9.46 5.33
CA ARG A 2 15.91 8.74 5.20
C ARG A 2 14.92 9.70 4.52
N SER A 3 14.39 9.34 3.35
CA SER A 3 13.38 10.16 2.69
C SER A 3 12.09 10.12 3.52
N LEU A 4 11.67 11.28 4.01
CA LEU A 4 10.53 11.42 4.94
C LEU A 4 9.16 11.33 4.25
N GLY A 5 9.10 11.06 2.94
CA GLY A 5 7.87 11.22 2.13
C GLY A 5 7.36 9.97 1.43
N SER A 6 7.96 8.79 1.65
CA SER A 6 7.49 7.59 0.95
C SER A 6 6.41 6.87 1.77
N VAL A 7 5.23 6.69 1.18
CA VAL A 7 4.14 5.89 1.78
C VAL A 7 4.53 4.41 1.68
N GLN A 8 5.19 3.90 2.73
CA GLN A 8 5.77 2.55 2.78
C GLN A 8 4.79 1.47 3.27
N HIS A 9 3.67 1.87 3.88
CA HIS A 9 2.60 0.97 4.28
C HIS A 9 1.30 1.74 4.43
N LYS A 10 0.20 0.99 4.48
CA LYS A 10 -1.07 1.56 4.94
C LYS A 10 -0.95 1.86 6.42
N ILE A 11 -1.18 3.11 6.81
CA ILE A 11 -1.32 3.48 8.22
C ILE A 11 -2.75 3.19 8.68
N PRO A 12 -2.95 2.72 9.93
CA PRO A 12 -4.28 2.66 10.54
C PRO A 12 -4.94 4.04 10.56
N CYS A 13 -6.26 4.07 10.63
CA CYS A 13 -6.99 5.32 10.85
C CYS A 13 -6.52 5.96 12.17
N VAL A 14 -6.32 7.28 12.14
CA VAL A 14 -5.93 8.09 13.31
C VAL A 14 -7.01 8.04 14.40
N PHE A 15 -8.27 8.02 13.99
CA PHE A 15 -9.42 7.92 14.88
C PHE A 15 -10.02 6.52 14.81
N LEU A 16 -10.59 6.05 15.93
CA LEU A 16 -11.38 4.83 15.97
C LEU A 16 -12.65 5.00 15.13
N THR A 17 -13.10 3.91 14.53
CA THR A 17 -14.36 3.86 13.78
C THR A 17 -15.44 3.18 14.59
N GLU A 18 -16.65 3.70 14.53
CA GLU A 18 -17.85 3.14 15.13
C GLU A 18 -18.86 2.77 14.04
N VAL A 19 -19.62 1.70 14.26
CA VAL A 19 -20.79 1.36 13.45
C VAL A 19 -22.04 1.79 14.21
N LYS A 20 -22.81 2.71 13.63
CA LYS A 20 -24.10 3.16 14.15
C LYS A 20 -25.22 2.47 13.38
N GLU A 21 -26.21 1.92 14.08
CA GLU A 21 -27.41 1.30 13.51
C GLU A 21 -28.40 2.36 13.02
N GLU A 22 -27.94 3.24 12.13
CA GLU A 22 -28.73 4.29 11.48
C GLU A 22 -28.52 4.29 9.96
N PRO A 23 -29.53 4.64 9.15
CA PRO A 23 -29.40 4.62 7.70
C PRO A 23 -28.24 5.48 7.18
N SER A 24 -27.46 4.91 6.26
CA SER A 24 -26.33 5.60 5.63
C SER A 24 -26.78 6.80 4.81
N ARG A 25 -26.14 7.95 5.01
CA ARG A 25 -26.35 9.16 4.21
C ARG A 25 -25.74 9.10 2.80
N LYS A 26 -24.87 8.11 2.53
CA LYS A 26 -24.10 8.00 1.27
C LYS A 26 -24.58 6.88 0.35
N ARG A 27 -25.32 5.89 0.88
CA ARG A 27 -25.70 4.67 0.15
C ARG A 27 -27.12 4.30 0.49
N ASP A 28 -27.99 4.32 -0.51
CA ASP A 28 -29.36 3.84 -0.40
C ASP A 28 -29.38 2.37 0.05
N CYS A 29 -30.37 2.01 0.86
CA CYS A 29 -30.58 0.66 1.42
C CYS A 29 -29.55 0.14 2.43
N GLN A 30 -28.57 0.94 2.86
CA GLN A 30 -27.65 0.57 3.94
C GLN A 30 -28.21 1.05 5.30
N GLN A 31 -28.58 0.11 6.18
CA GLN A 31 -29.22 0.38 7.50
C GLN A 31 -28.26 0.75 8.63
N PHE A 32 -26.98 0.90 8.33
CA PHE A 32 -25.93 1.28 9.29
C PHE A 32 -25.02 2.34 8.69
N GLN A 33 -24.35 3.11 9.55
CA GLN A 33 -23.34 4.10 9.17
C GLN A 33 -22.02 3.78 9.87
N VAL A 34 -20.92 3.80 9.11
CA VAL A 34 -19.56 3.74 9.69
C VAL A 34 -19.06 5.17 9.82
N VAL A 35 -18.75 5.60 11.04
CA VAL A 35 -18.28 6.95 11.34
C VAL A 35 -16.91 6.92 12.02
N ALA A 36 -16.11 7.96 11.81
CA ALA A 36 -14.96 8.22 12.66
C ALA A 36 -15.47 8.83 13.98
N THR A 37 -14.91 8.36 15.08
CA THR A 37 -15.16 8.91 16.43
C THR A 37 -14.17 10.04 16.72
N GLU A 38 -14.35 10.72 17.85
CA GLU A 38 -13.37 11.69 18.37
C GLU A 38 -12.23 11.01 19.15
N THR A 39 -12.32 9.69 19.35
CA THR A 39 -11.33 8.91 20.09
C THR A 39 -10.16 8.54 19.20
N LEU A 40 -8.95 8.92 19.61
CA LEU A 40 -7.71 8.52 18.94
C LEU A 40 -7.49 7.01 19.03
N ASN A 41 -7.01 6.45 17.93
CA ASN A 41 -6.59 5.05 17.87
C ASN A 41 -5.32 4.87 18.72
N PRO A 42 -5.27 3.89 19.65
CA PRO A 42 -4.07 3.60 20.44
C PRO A 42 -2.80 3.42 19.58
N VAL A 43 -2.93 2.80 18.40
CA VAL A 43 -1.80 2.62 17.47
C VAL A 43 -1.27 3.97 16.93
N ALA A 44 -2.14 4.96 16.77
CA ALA A 44 -1.72 6.31 16.38
C ALA A 44 -1.03 7.05 17.53
N LEU A 45 -1.49 6.86 18.78
CA LEU A 45 -0.83 7.42 19.97
C LEU A 45 0.57 6.82 20.16
N GLU A 46 0.71 5.50 20.02
CA GLU A 46 2.01 4.80 20.07
C GLU A 46 2.97 5.28 18.96
N ALA A 47 2.42 5.74 17.84
CA ALA A 47 3.18 6.31 16.73
C ALA A 47 3.46 7.83 16.87
N ASP A 48 3.19 8.42 18.04
CA ASP A 48 3.35 9.86 18.31
C ASP A 48 2.60 10.76 17.32
N ILE A 49 1.29 10.54 17.18
CA ILE A 49 0.44 11.38 16.32
C ILE A 49 0.49 12.87 16.69
N HIS A 50 0.82 13.23 17.93
CA HIS A 50 0.95 14.61 18.36
C HIS A 50 2.19 15.31 17.78
N GLY A 51 3.25 14.55 17.50
CA GLY A 51 4.43 15.02 16.76
C GLY A 51 4.30 14.95 15.23
N ALA A 52 3.17 14.47 14.70
CA ALA A 52 3.00 14.28 13.27
C ALA A 52 2.86 15.60 12.51
N VAL A 53 3.48 15.68 11.33
CA VAL A 53 3.33 16.81 10.42
C VAL A 53 2.21 16.49 9.43
N ALA A 54 1.14 17.28 9.45
CA ALA A 54 0.07 17.18 8.46
C ALA A 54 0.58 17.67 7.10
N THR A 55 0.36 16.88 6.06
CA THR A 55 0.66 17.24 4.67
C THR A 55 -0.59 17.15 3.82
N GLU A 56 -0.63 17.89 2.72
CA GLU A 56 -1.70 17.77 1.74
C GLU A 56 -1.73 16.36 1.14
N LYS A 57 -2.92 15.76 1.05
CA LYS A 57 -3.10 14.49 0.34
C LYS A 57 -3.27 14.79 -1.15
N ILE A 58 -2.22 14.53 -1.92
CA ILE A 58 -2.30 14.55 -3.38
C ILE A 58 -3.06 13.31 -3.86
N ASP A 59 -4.10 13.49 -4.68
CA ASP A 59 -4.89 12.41 -5.26
C ASP A 59 -4.26 11.90 -6.56
N GLY A 60 -3.04 11.38 -6.43
CA GLY A 60 -2.26 10.81 -7.52
C GLY A 60 -2.02 9.31 -7.36
N THR A 61 -1.06 8.81 -8.12
CA THR A 61 -0.55 7.44 -7.96
C THR A 61 0.76 7.50 -7.19
N CYS A 62 0.93 6.63 -6.19
CA CYS A 62 2.17 6.61 -5.41
C CYS A 62 3.32 6.07 -6.26
N CYS A 63 4.49 6.67 -6.09
CA CYS A 63 5.73 6.25 -6.72
C CYS A 63 6.88 6.26 -5.70
N TYR A 64 7.95 5.57 -6.05
CA TYR A 64 9.19 5.54 -5.28
C TYR A 64 10.37 5.70 -6.23
N VAL A 65 11.34 6.53 -5.86
CA VAL A 65 12.56 6.73 -6.67
C VAL A 65 13.71 6.03 -5.97
N THR A 66 14.26 5.01 -6.62
CA THR A 66 15.43 4.27 -6.15
C THR A 66 16.23 3.72 -7.32
N LEU A 67 17.41 3.16 -7.04
CA LEU A 67 18.27 2.60 -8.06
C LEU A 67 17.64 1.38 -8.73
N TYR A 68 17.68 1.35 -10.06
CA TYR A 68 17.44 0.18 -10.90
C TYR A 68 18.56 0.13 -11.95
N ASN A 69 19.26 -1.00 -12.07
CA ASN A 69 20.44 -1.14 -12.94
C ASN A 69 21.49 -0.02 -12.75
N GLY A 70 21.72 0.38 -11.50
CA GLY A 70 22.71 1.39 -11.14
C GLY A 70 22.30 2.84 -11.41
N ARG A 71 21.07 3.10 -11.88
CA ARG A 71 20.57 4.45 -12.17
C ARG A 71 19.31 4.77 -11.36
N PRO A 72 19.11 6.03 -10.92
CA PRO A 72 17.83 6.44 -10.34
C PRO A 72 16.71 6.14 -11.32
N HIS A 73 15.67 5.48 -10.82
CA HIS A 73 14.55 5.01 -11.64
C HIS A 73 13.24 5.21 -10.90
N LEU A 74 12.15 5.36 -11.63
CA LEU A 74 10.81 5.47 -11.07
C LEU A 74 10.23 4.09 -10.83
N TRP A 75 9.66 3.86 -9.65
CA TRP A 75 9.03 2.61 -9.26
C TRP A 75 7.56 2.84 -8.96
N ALA A 76 6.71 1.98 -9.50
CA ALA A 76 5.28 1.98 -9.22
C ALA A 76 4.97 0.98 -8.11
N ARG A 77 3.94 1.28 -7.32
CA ARG A 77 3.47 0.38 -6.27
C ARG A 77 2.83 -0.85 -6.91
N LEU A 78 3.28 -2.02 -6.47
CA LEU A 78 2.74 -3.32 -6.83
C LEU A 78 2.67 -4.17 -5.57
N ASP A 79 1.50 -4.27 -4.95
CA ASP A 79 1.30 -5.13 -3.79
C ASP A 79 1.22 -6.60 -4.26
N ARG A 80 2.04 -7.50 -3.70
CA ARG A 80 1.89 -8.94 -3.89
C ARG A 80 0.66 -9.39 -3.10
N ARG A 81 -0.35 -9.87 -3.83
CA ARG A 81 -1.68 -10.21 -3.30
C ARG A 81 -1.94 -11.72 -3.37
N PRO A 82 -2.89 -12.24 -2.58
CA PRO A 82 -3.26 -13.64 -2.63
C PRO A 82 -3.84 -14.00 -3.99
N ASN A 83 -3.70 -15.26 -4.38
CA ASN A 83 -4.39 -15.82 -5.53
C ASN A 83 -5.87 -16.07 -5.20
N LYS A 84 -6.67 -16.41 -6.23
CA LYS A 84 -8.13 -16.57 -6.07
C LYS A 84 -8.50 -17.69 -5.08
N GLN A 85 -7.72 -18.76 -5.01
CA GLN A 85 -7.98 -19.90 -4.14
C GLN A 85 -7.71 -19.53 -2.68
N ALA A 86 -6.57 -18.89 -2.43
CA ALA A 86 -6.19 -18.40 -1.12
C ALA A 86 -7.18 -17.34 -0.60
N GLU A 87 -7.60 -16.41 -1.46
CA GLU A 87 -8.60 -15.40 -1.10
C GLU A 87 -9.94 -16.03 -0.70
N LYS A 88 -10.36 -17.11 -1.37
CA LYS A 88 -11.57 -17.88 -1.01
C LYS A 88 -11.41 -18.60 0.33
N ARG A 89 -10.26 -19.22 0.59
CA ARG A 89 -9.92 -19.85 1.88
C ARG A 89 -9.96 -18.83 3.01
N PHE A 90 -9.34 -17.68 2.80
CA PHE A 90 -9.29 -16.59 3.78
C PHE A 90 -10.68 -16.05 4.10
N LYS A 91 -11.50 -15.74 3.08
CA LYS A 91 -12.90 -15.31 3.29
C LYS A 91 -13.70 -16.35 4.08
N LYS A 92 -13.55 -17.64 3.76
CA LYS A 92 -14.20 -18.72 4.52
C LYS A 92 -13.76 -18.71 5.99
N HIS A 93 -12.47 -18.56 6.26
CA HIS A 93 -11.94 -18.45 7.62
C HIS A 93 -12.54 -17.25 8.37
N GLN A 94 -12.54 -16.08 7.74
CA GLN A 94 -13.11 -14.86 8.31
C GLN A 94 -14.60 -15.02 8.66
N HIS A 95 -15.38 -15.65 7.78
CA HIS A 95 -16.79 -15.91 8.04
C HIS A 95 -17.01 -16.90 9.20
N GLN A 96 -16.20 -17.96 9.27
CA GLN A 96 -16.33 -18.99 10.31
C GLN A 96 -15.89 -18.50 11.69
N HIS A 97 -14.80 -17.74 11.77
CA HIS A 97 -14.21 -17.34 13.04
C HIS A 97 -14.51 -15.88 13.43
N ARG A 98 -15.23 -15.14 12.57
CA ARG A 98 -15.49 -13.69 12.72
C ARG A 98 -14.21 -12.89 12.98
N SER A 99 -13.08 -13.38 12.50
CA SER A 99 -11.74 -12.85 12.76
C SER A 99 -10.78 -13.29 11.67
N CYS A 100 -9.73 -12.49 11.43
CA CYS A 100 -8.61 -12.85 10.57
C CYS A 100 -7.53 -13.62 11.35
N ARG A 101 -7.57 -13.59 12.69
CA ARG A 101 -6.54 -14.19 13.55
C ARG A 101 -6.49 -15.71 13.36
N GLY A 102 -5.28 -16.25 13.43
CA GLY A 102 -5.03 -17.69 13.32
C GLY A 102 -5.07 -18.24 11.89
N PHE A 103 -5.34 -17.42 10.87
CA PHE A 103 -5.15 -17.84 9.49
C PHE A 103 -3.65 -17.83 9.15
N SER A 104 -3.14 -18.96 8.64
CA SER A 104 -1.75 -19.06 8.20
C SER A 104 -1.69 -18.96 6.68
N TRP A 105 -0.91 -18.01 6.19
CA TRP A 105 -0.61 -17.84 4.78
C TRP A 105 0.60 -18.69 4.39
N ASP A 106 0.52 -19.37 3.25
CA ASP A 106 1.70 -19.94 2.58
C ASP A 106 2.18 -18.95 1.51
N VAL A 107 3.30 -18.28 1.73
CA VAL A 107 3.75 -17.20 0.82
C VAL A 107 4.06 -17.70 -0.59
N GLU A 108 4.52 -18.94 -0.72
CA GLU A 108 4.88 -19.52 -2.02
C GLU A 108 3.64 -19.96 -2.79
N GLU A 109 2.69 -20.60 -2.11
CA GLU A 109 1.50 -21.18 -2.75
C GLU A 109 0.30 -20.22 -2.81
N ASP A 110 0.07 -19.41 -1.77
CA ASP A 110 -1.15 -18.61 -1.64
C ASP A 110 -1.09 -17.28 -2.42
N PHE A 111 0.07 -16.87 -2.96
CA PHE A 111 0.27 -15.55 -3.54
C PHE A 111 0.52 -15.56 -5.05
N LYS A 112 0.15 -14.46 -5.71
CA LYS A 112 0.49 -14.25 -7.11
C LYS A 112 2.00 -14.07 -7.26
N ILE A 113 2.53 -14.55 -8.38
CA ILE A 113 3.90 -14.29 -8.80
C ILE A 113 4.05 -12.80 -9.12
N VAL A 114 5.15 -12.21 -8.67
CA VAL A 114 5.56 -10.85 -9.00
C VAL A 114 6.79 -10.87 -9.90
N PRO A 115 7.07 -9.80 -10.67
CA PRO A 115 8.30 -9.71 -11.46
C PRO A 115 9.55 -9.86 -10.59
N GLU A 116 10.63 -10.39 -11.16
CA GLU A 116 11.91 -10.57 -10.45
C GLU A 116 12.46 -9.27 -9.86
N ALA A 117 12.30 -8.16 -10.57
CA ALA A 117 12.72 -6.84 -10.11
C ALA A 117 11.84 -6.27 -8.99
N TRP A 118 10.81 -6.97 -8.54
CA TRP A 118 9.96 -6.51 -7.44
C TRP A 118 10.74 -6.47 -6.14
N ILE A 119 10.54 -5.39 -5.37
CA ILE A 119 11.13 -5.23 -4.04
C ILE A 119 10.05 -4.98 -2.98
N PRO A 120 10.18 -5.54 -1.77
CA PRO A 120 9.25 -5.26 -0.69
C PRO A 120 9.37 -3.80 -0.24
N ALA A 121 8.27 -3.20 0.20
CA ALA A 121 8.31 -1.88 0.82
C ALA A 121 9.09 -1.94 2.15
N LEU A 122 9.71 -0.82 2.54
CA LEU A 122 10.74 -0.77 3.59
C LEU A 122 10.29 -1.34 4.95
N ARG A 123 9.01 -1.21 5.29
CA ARG A 123 8.44 -1.63 6.59
C ARG A 123 7.69 -2.95 6.53
N VAL A 124 7.76 -3.67 5.41
CA VAL A 124 7.24 -5.03 5.33
C VAL A 124 8.02 -5.92 6.30
N GLN A 125 7.30 -6.71 7.09
CA GLN A 125 7.92 -7.66 8.00
C GLN A 125 8.59 -8.77 7.22
N HIS A 126 9.69 -9.30 7.75
CA HIS A 126 10.42 -10.41 7.14
C HIS A 126 10.55 -11.56 8.13
N LEU A 127 10.36 -12.78 7.64
CA LEU A 127 10.65 -14.02 8.37
C LEU A 127 11.67 -14.81 7.56
N ASN A 128 12.79 -15.17 8.18
CA ASN A 128 13.91 -15.85 7.53
C ASN A 128 14.42 -15.12 6.26
N GLY A 129 14.37 -13.78 6.26
CA GLY A 129 14.77 -12.96 5.11
C GLY A 129 13.73 -12.81 4.00
N HIS A 130 12.55 -13.42 4.14
CA HIS A 130 11.46 -13.33 3.16
C HIS A 130 10.33 -12.42 3.63
N PRO A 131 9.76 -11.56 2.76
CA PRO A 131 8.66 -10.69 3.15
C PRO A 131 7.39 -11.49 3.45
N VAL A 132 6.73 -11.16 4.55
CA VAL A 132 5.48 -11.81 4.98
C VAL A 132 4.28 -10.87 4.84
N PRO A 133 3.07 -11.41 4.57
CA PRO A 133 1.86 -10.61 4.43
C PRO A 133 1.41 -10.00 5.74
N ASP A 134 0.67 -8.89 5.64
CA ASP A 134 -0.14 -8.39 6.75
C ASP A 134 -1.32 -9.32 7.08
N GLU A 135 -2.08 -8.96 8.12
CA GLU A 135 -3.25 -9.73 8.58
C GLU A 135 -4.36 -9.90 7.52
N HIS A 136 -4.32 -9.13 6.44
CA HIS A 136 -5.26 -9.19 5.32
C HIS A 136 -4.68 -9.87 4.08
N GLY A 137 -3.46 -10.40 4.16
CA GLY A 137 -2.83 -11.08 3.04
C GLY A 137 -2.19 -10.10 2.05
N HIS A 138 -1.84 -8.88 2.43
CA HIS A 138 -1.14 -7.95 1.53
C HIS A 138 0.35 -7.88 1.85
N ILE A 139 1.18 -7.95 0.80
CA ILE A 139 2.61 -7.65 0.90
C ILE A 139 2.89 -6.42 0.01
N PRO A 140 2.95 -5.21 0.59
CA PRO A 140 3.27 -4.00 -0.16
C PRO A 140 4.65 -4.07 -0.82
N GLY A 141 4.75 -3.53 -2.03
CA GLY A 141 6.04 -3.47 -2.72
C GLY A 141 6.03 -2.62 -3.96
N TRP A 142 7.13 -2.69 -4.69
CA TRP A 142 7.46 -1.79 -5.78
C TRP A 142 8.02 -2.56 -6.95
N VAL A 143 7.74 -2.09 -8.18
CA VAL A 143 8.31 -2.61 -9.42
C VAL A 143 8.84 -1.44 -10.25
N PRO A 144 9.98 -1.57 -10.96
CA PRO A 144 10.46 -0.50 -11.82
C PRO A 144 9.44 -0.23 -12.93
N VAL A 145 9.17 1.05 -13.19
CA VAL A 145 8.28 1.47 -14.26
C VAL A 145 8.98 1.24 -15.59
N GLN A 146 8.37 0.47 -16.46
CA GLN A 146 8.84 0.24 -17.82
C GLN A 146 7.93 1.00 -18.79
N LYS A 147 8.51 1.62 -19.82
CA LYS A 147 7.81 2.53 -20.75
C LYS A 147 6.68 1.85 -21.54
N ASP A 148 6.81 0.56 -21.78
CA ASP A 148 5.86 -0.29 -22.49
C ASP A 148 4.81 -0.93 -21.58
N ASN A 149 4.93 -0.78 -20.26
CA ASN A 149 3.98 -1.35 -19.31
C ASN A 149 2.70 -0.49 -19.21
N LYS A 150 1.65 -0.93 -19.91
CA LYS A 150 0.33 -0.27 -19.91
C LYS A 150 -0.29 -0.12 -18.52
N GLN A 151 0.06 -0.97 -17.55
CA GLN A 151 -0.43 -0.86 -16.17
C GLN A 151 0.02 0.46 -15.51
N TYR A 152 1.19 0.97 -15.91
CA TYR A 152 1.83 2.14 -15.31
C TYR A 152 1.97 3.29 -16.31
N CYS A 153 1.03 3.43 -17.25
CA CYS A 153 1.11 4.46 -18.29
C CYS A 153 1.22 5.89 -17.73
N TRP A 154 0.56 6.18 -16.61
CA TRP A 154 0.67 7.47 -15.91
C TRP A 154 2.06 7.71 -15.29
N HIS A 155 2.72 6.67 -14.82
CA HIS A 155 4.10 6.76 -14.36
C HIS A 155 5.05 6.86 -15.55
N GLY A 156 4.77 6.15 -16.64
CA GLY A 156 5.57 6.14 -17.86
C GLY A 156 5.57 7.49 -18.59
N SER A 157 4.50 8.29 -18.47
CA SER A 157 4.40 9.60 -19.14
C SER A 157 5.37 10.65 -18.62
N VAL A 158 5.98 10.43 -17.44
CA VAL A 158 6.99 11.31 -16.85
C VAL A 158 8.42 10.76 -17.00
N LEU A 159 8.59 9.60 -17.63
CA LEU A 159 9.91 9.05 -17.94
C LEU A 159 10.40 9.67 -19.25
N ASP A 160 11.56 10.32 -19.19
CA ASP A 160 12.18 10.88 -20.38
C ASP A 160 12.45 9.77 -21.41
N PRO A 161 12.10 9.99 -22.70
CA PRO A 161 12.20 8.96 -23.72
C PRO A 161 13.58 8.33 -23.89
N GLU A 162 14.67 9.06 -23.62
CA GLU A 162 16.05 8.61 -23.76
C GLU A 162 16.95 9.44 -22.83
N GLY A 163 18.03 8.85 -22.31
CA GLY A 163 18.98 9.54 -21.44
C GLY A 163 19.60 10.76 -22.11
N GLY A 164 19.02 11.94 -21.90
CA GLY A 164 19.56 13.22 -22.31
C GLY A 164 20.24 13.89 -21.13
N GLY A 165 21.57 13.92 -21.12
CA GLY A 165 22.27 14.96 -20.38
C GLY A 165 21.90 16.30 -21.00
N GLY A 166 21.33 17.23 -20.22
CA GLY A 166 21.09 18.58 -20.72
C GLY A 166 20.02 19.35 -19.96
N SER A 167 20.49 20.24 -19.09
CA SER A 167 19.88 21.49 -18.64
C SER A 167 18.45 21.47 -18.11
N GLY A 168 18.37 21.52 -16.78
CA GLY A 168 17.52 22.47 -16.04
C GLY A 168 16.20 22.86 -16.69
N SER A 169 15.17 22.10 -16.37
CA SER A 169 13.87 22.68 -16.13
C SER A 169 13.39 22.20 -14.76
N GLU A 170 13.31 23.16 -13.84
CA GLU A 170 12.55 23.02 -12.61
C GLU A 170 11.11 22.63 -12.97
N ALA A 171 10.76 21.36 -12.78
CA ALA A 171 9.38 20.97 -12.61
C ALA A 171 9.06 21.13 -11.12
N TRP A 172 8.65 22.35 -10.75
CA TRP A 172 8.02 22.62 -9.47
C TRP A 172 6.58 22.06 -9.49
N TRP A 173 6.33 21.20 -8.49
CA TRP A 173 5.07 20.67 -7.94
C TRP A 173 4.27 19.67 -8.78
#